data_AF-A0A8A7KDS1-F1
#
_entry.id   AF-A0A8A7KDS1-F1
#
_cell.length_a   1.000
_cell.length_b   1.000
_cell.length_c   1.000
_cell.angle_alpha   90.00
_cell.angle_beta   90.00
_cell.angle_gamma   90.00
#
_symmetry.space_group_name_H-M   'P 1'
#
loop_
_entity.id
_entity.type
_entity.pdbx_description
1 polymer ?
#
loop_
_entity_poly.entity_id
_entity_poly.type
_entity_poly.pdbx_seq_one_letter_code
_entity_poly.pdbx_strand_id
1 'polypeptide(L)' 'MKFEKALEKLEDIVEKLESGGLSLDESLEKFTEGVKLIKFCNQELAAAEEKIEIVLKEADDLNNIVPYKNEEEIN' A
#
# COMPACT_ATOMS: atom_id res chain seq x y z
N MET A 1 -5.36 3.35 -12.24
CA MET A 1 -4.02 4.01 -12.21
C MET A 1 -3.12 3.14 -11.34
N LYS A 2 -1.81 3.06 -11.60
CA LYS A 2 -0.88 2.28 -10.77
C LYS A 2 -0.30 3.17 -9.65
N PHE A 3 0.17 2.56 -8.56
CA PHE A 3 0.81 3.26 -7.44
C PHE A 3 1.96 4.15 -7.90
N GLU A 4 2.91 3.62 -8.68
CA GLU A 4 4.11 4.35 -9.12
C GLU A 4 3.73 5.59 -9.94
N LYS A 5 2.71 5.44 -10.79
CA LYS A 5 2.19 6.56 -11.61
C LYS A 5 1.46 7.60 -10.77
N ALA A 6 0.83 7.21 -9.67
CA ALA A 6 0.17 8.14 -8.76
C ALA A 6 1.20 8.91 -7.93
N LEU A 7 2.28 8.23 -7.52
CA LEU A 7 3.40 8.82 -6.79
C LEU A 7 4.16 9.83 -7.66
N GLU A 8 4.52 9.46 -8.90
CA GLU A 8 5.17 10.36 -9.87
C GLU A 8 4.34 11.64 -10.08
N LYS A 9 3.02 11.50 -10.26
CA LYS A 9 2.13 12.66 -10.38
C LYS A 9 2.06 13.51 -9.12
N LEU A 10 2.16 12.90 -7.95
CA LEU A 10 2.15 13.64 -6.68
C LEU A 10 3.44 14.45 -6.55
N GLU A 11 4.59 13.87 -6.90
CA GLU A 11 5.88 14.55 -6.95
C GLU A 11 5.84 15.76 -7.90
N ASP A 12 5.31 15.58 -9.11
CA ASP A 12 5.12 16.67 -10.08
C ASP A 12 4.25 17.81 -9.53
N ILE A 13 3.21 17.47 -8.75
CA ILE A 13 2.32 18.46 -8.14
C ILE A 13 3.04 19.22 -7.04
N VAL A 14 3.79 18.52 -6.19
CA VAL A 14 4.59 19.14 -5.13
C VAL A 14 5.60 20.09 -5.74
N GLU A 15 6.34 19.66 -6.76
CA GLU A 15 7.33 20.49 -7.44
C GLU A 15 6.70 21.79 -7.99
N LYS A 16 5.51 21.69 -8.62
CA LYS A 16 4.79 22.85 -9.16
C LYS A 16 4.27 23.80 -8.09
N LEU A 17 3.85 23.26 -6.94
CA LEU A 17 3.42 24.08 -5.80
C LEU A 17 4.61 24.79 -5.16
N GLU A 18 5.76 24.15 -5.08
CA GLU A 18 7.00 24.70 -4.51
C GLU A 18 7.69 25.70 -5.43
N SER A 19 7.63 25.50 -6.76
CA SER A 19 8.22 26.41 -7.74
C SER A 19 7.57 27.80 -7.75
N GLY A 20 6.34 27.91 -7.24
CA GLY A 20 5.54 29.11 -7.33
C GLY A 20 5.13 29.43 -8.78
N GLY A 21 4.60 30.64 -8.99
CA GLY A 21 4.13 31.08 -10.32
C GLY A 21 2.71 30.63 -10.69
N LEU A 22 2.06 29.84 -9.83
CA LEU A 22 0.65 29.50 -9.94
C LEU A 22 -0.22 30.63 -9.37
N SER A 23 -1.37 30.86 -10.00
CA SER A 23 -2.44 31.63 -9.38
C SER A 23 -3.02 30.89 -8.15
N LEU A 24 -3.81 31.60 -7.34
CA LEU A 24 -4.48 30.98 -6.18
C LEU A 24 -5.39 29.82 -6.59
N ASP A 25 -6.16 30.01 -7.66
CA ASP A 25 -7.11 28.98 -8.15
C ASP A 25 -6.36 27.74 -8.65
N GLU A 26 -5.30 27.91 -9.44
CA GLU A 26 -4.45 26.80 -9.88
C GLU A 26 -3.78 26.08 -8.70
N SER A 27 -3.33 26.83 -7.69
CA SER A 27 -2.74 26.26 -6.48
C SER A 27 -3.76 25.40 -5.72
N LEU A 28 -5.01 25.86 -5.61
CA LEU A 28 -6.10 25.12 -4.96
C LEU A 28 -6.49 23.87 -5.75
N GLU A 29 -6.52 23.94 -7.07
CA GLU A 29 -6.75 22.78 -7.94
C GLU A 29 -5.65 21.72 -7.75
N LYS A 30 -4.38 22.14 -7.81
CA LYS A 30 -3.22 21.25 -7.63
C LYS A 30 -3.18 20.64 -6.24
N PHE A 31 -3.48 21.40 -5.21
CA PHE A 31 -3.58 20.89 -3.85
C PHE A 31 -4.67 19.83 -3.73
N THR A 32 -5.85 20.08 -4.29
CA THR A 32 -6.97 19.14 -4.27
C THR A 32 -6.65 17.85 -5.04
N GLU A 33 -5.95 17.96 -6.16
CA GLU A 33 -5.44 16.83 -6.92
C GLU A 33 -4.43 16.02 -6.09
N GLY A 34 -3.47 16.69 -5.45
CA GLY A 34 -2.48 16.07 -4.56
C GLY A 34 -3.12 15.29 -3.40
N VAL A 35 -4.13 15.87 -2.72
CA VAL A 35 -4.85 15.18 -1.65
C VAL A 35 -5.54 13.89 -2.13
N LYS A 36 -6.11 13.90 -3.34
CA LYS A 36 -6.70 12.69 -3.94
C LYS A 36 -5.65 11.62 -4.22
N LEU A 37 -4.47 12.01 -4.72
CA LEU A 37 -3.36 11.10 -4.98
C LEU A 37 -2.82 10.50 -3.68
N ILE A 38 -2.64 11.31 -2.62
CA ILE A 38 -2.21 10.82 -1.30
C ILE A 38 -3.19 9.76 -0.78
N LYS A 39 -4.50 10.04 -0.86
CA LYS A 39 -5.53 9.08 -0.45
C LYS A 39 -5.44 7.78 -1.24
N PHE A 40 -5.25 7.86 -2.56
CA PHE A 40 -5.08 6.68 -3.41
C PHE A 40 -3.82 5.88 -3.02
N CYS A 41 -2.67 6.54 -2.85
CA CYS A 41 -1.42 5.87 -2.48
C CYS A 41 -1.54 5.14 -1.13
N ASN A 42 -2.17 5.76 -0.14
CA ASN A 42 -2.41 5.11 1.16
C ASN A 42 -3.32 3.88 1.06
N GLN A 43 -4.32 3.91 0.17
CA GLN A 43 -5.18 2.74 -0.07
C GLN A 43 -4.42 1.58 -0.72
N GLU A 44 -3.56 1.87 -1.70
CA GLU A 44 -2.74 0.85 -2.34
C GLU A 44 -1.72 0.25 -1.36
N LEU A 45 -1.11 1.07 -0.50
CA LEU A 45 -0.19 0.61 0.54
C LEU A 45 -0.90 -0.28 1.56
N ALA A 46 -2.07 0.13 2.06
CA ALA A 46 -2.86 -0.68 2.99
C ALA A 46 -3.25 -2.05 2.38
N ALA A 47 -3.64 -2.07 1.10
CA ALA A 47 -3.96 -3.32 0.41
C ALA A 47 -2.72 -4.22 0.20
N ALA A 48 -1.53 -3.63 0.06
CA ALA A 48 -0.28 -4.38 -0.01
C ALA A 48 0.10 -4.96 1.36
N GLU A 49 -0.04 -4.17 2.43
CA GLU A 49 0.19 -4.60 3.82
C GLU A 49 -0.72 -5.78 4.19
N GLU A 50 -2.01 -5.70 3.90
CA GLU A 50 -2.98 -6.79 4.16
C GLU A 50 -2.56 -8.10 3.48
N LYS A 51 -2.11 -8.02 2.22
CA LYS A 51 -1.62 -9.20 1.49
C LYS A 51 -0.38 -9.81 2.13
N ILE A 52 0.54 -8.97 2.58
CA ILE A 52 1.76 -9.43 3.28
C ILE A 52 1.36 -10.15 4.58
N GLU A 53 0.43 -9.58 5.36
CA GLU A 53 -0.05 -10.21 6.59
C GLU A 53 -0.68 -11.59 6.34
N ILE A 54 -1.48 -11.74 5.28
CA ILE A 54 -2.08 -13.04 4.91
C ILE A 54 -0.98 -14.06 4.59
N VAL A 55 -0.03 -13.68 3.74
CA VAL A 55 1.08 -14.59 3.35
C VAL A 55 1.93 -14.99 4.57
N LEU A 56 2.17 -14.07 5.51
CA LEU A 56 2.92 -14.37 6.73
C LEU A 56 2.15 -15.33 7.66
N LYS A 57 0.83 -15.16 7.79
CA LYS A 57 -0.02 -16.08 8.57
C LYS A 57 -0.04 -17.48 7.96
N GLU A 58 -0.22 -17.58 6.64
CA GLU A 58 -0.18 -18.86 5.93
C GLU A 58 1.18 -19.56 6.09
N ALA A 59 2.28 -18.80 6.03
CA ALA A 59 3.61 -19.34 6.26
C ALA A 59 3.82 -19.84 7.71
N ASP A 60 3.25 -19.15 8.70
CA ASP A 60 3.30 -19.58 10.11
C ASP A 60 2.45 -20.85 10.35
N ASP A 61 1.26 -20.92 9.76
CA ASP A 61 0.40 -22.10 9.81
C ASP A 61 1.07 -23.35 9.22
N LEU A 62 1.84 -23.19 8.14
CA LEU A 62 2.65 -24.28 7.56
C LEU A 62 3.77 -24.75 8.49
N ASN A 63 4.33 -23.87 9.33
CA ASN A 63 5.36 -24.23 10.30
C ASN A 63 4.79 -24.90 11.57
N ASN A 64 3.50 -24.71 11.84
CA ASN A 64 2.80 -25.30 12.99
C ASN A 64 2.18 -26.69 12.71
N ILE A 65 2.49 -27.31 11.57
CA ILE A 65 2.12 -28.70 11.30
C ILE A 65 2.99 -29.62 12.18
N VAL A 66 2.49 -29.93 13.38
CA VAL A 66 3.02 -31.05 14.17
C VAL A 66 2.92 -32.34 13.33
N PRO A 67 3.99 -33.16 13.25
CA PRO A 67 3.90 -34.43 12.54
C PRO A 67 2.80 -35.27 13.19
N TYR A 68 1.84 -35.71 12.37
CA TYR A 68 0.77 -36.63 12.77
C TYR A 68 1.43 -37.83 13.48
N LYS A 69 1.28 -37.93 14.80
CA LYS A 69 1.70 -39.12 15.53
C LYS A 69 0.73 -40.21 15.14
N ASN A 70 1.21 -41.21 14.40
CA ASN A 70 0.46 -42.44 14.18
C ASN A 70 0.21 -43.09 15.55
N GLU A 71 -1.04 -43.07 15.99
CA GLU A 71 -1.51 -43.87 17.13
C GLU A 71 -1.71 -45.32 16.68
N GLU A 72 -0.61 -46.04 16.43
CA GLU A 72 -0.62 -47.50 16.38
C GLU A 72 0.68 -48.04 16.97
N GLU A 73 0.78 -48.05 18.30
CA GLU A 73 1.46 -49.15 19.00
C GLU A 73 0.55 -49.59 20.16
N ILE A 74 -0.50 -50.33 19.80
CA ILE A 74 -1.10 -51.29 20.72
C ILE A 74 -0.17 -52.51 20.68
N ASN A 75 0.60 -52.72 21.75
CA ASN A 75 0.98 -54.04 22.28
C ASN A 75 1.68 -53.88 23.64
#